data_AF-A0A381YI26-F1
#
_entry.id   AF-A0A381YI26-F1
#
_cell.length_a   1.000
_cell.length_b   1.000
_cell.length_c   1.000
_cell.angle_alpha   90.00
_cell.angle_beta   90.00
_cell.angle_gamma   90.00
#
_symmetry.space_group_name_H-M   'P 1'
#
loop_
_entity.id
_entity.type
_entity.pdbx_description
1 polymer ?
#
loop_
_entity_poly.entity_id
_entity_poly.type
_entity_poly.pdbx_seq_one_letter_code
_entity_poly.pdbx_strand_id
1 'polypeptide(L)' 'MAWALDLDGVVWLGDRAVPGASGAVARLQKAGEQVLFVTNNSGRTVAEVE' A
#
# COMPACT_ATOMS: atom_id res chain seq x y z
N MET A 1 -4.49 2.70 15.57
CA MET A 1 -3.21 1.98 15.33
C MET A 1 -2.62 2.45 14.02
N ALA A 2 -1.31 2.31 13.82
CA ALA A 2 -0.68 2.55 12.52
C ALA A 2 -0.38 1.21 11.84
N TRP A 3 -0.70 1.14 10.54
CA TRP A 3 -0.46 -0.02 9.68
C TRP A 3 0.57 0.38 8.62
N ALA A 4 1.76 -0.20 8.69
CA ALA A 4 2.76 -0.11 7.65
C ALA A 4 2.58 -1.27 6.69
N LEU A 5 2.16 -0.97 5.46
CA LEU A 5 1.88 -1.96 4.43
C LEU A 5 3.02 -1.96 3.41
N ASP A 6 3.59 -3.14 3.19
CA ASP A 6 4.48 -3.34 2.05
C ASP A 6 3.71 -3.22 0.73
N LEU A 7 4.43 -3.01 -0.37
CA LEU A 7 3.87 -2.81 -1.70
C LEU A 7 3.99 -4.08 -2.56
N ASP A 8 5.21 -4.50 -2.87
CA ASP A 8 5.48 -5.62 -3.76
C ASP A 8 5.16 -6.96 -3.09
N GLY A 9 4.21 -7.72 -3.66
CA GLY A 9 3.70 -8.97 -3.10
C GLY A 9 2.57 -8.79 -2.07
N VAL A 10 2.23 -7.56 -1.69
CA VAL A 10 1.17 -7.27 -0.71
C VAL A 10 0.02 -6.46 -1.33
N VAL A 11 0.32 -5.30 -1.93
CA VAL A 11 -0.67 -4.47 -2.62
C VAL A 11 -0.74 -4.82 -4.10
N TRP A 12 0.40 -5.11 -4.72
CA TRP A 12 0.49 -5.53 -6.12
C TRP A 12 1.56 -6.60 -6.35
N LEU A 13 1.48 -7.27 -7.48
CA LEU A 13 2.50 -8.18 -8.00
C LEU A 13 2.84 -7.76 -9.43
N GLY A 14 3.95 -7.03 -9.59
CA GLY A 14 4.29 -6.38 -10.85
C GLY A 14 3.25 -5.31 -11.22
N ASP A 15 2.62 -5.47 -12.37
CA ASP A 15 1.59 -4.57 -12.90
C ASP A 15 0.15 -4.94 -12.48
N ARG A 16 -0.02 -5.97 -11.64
CA ARG A 16 -1.34 -6.47 -11.22
C ARG A 16 -1.59 -6.20 -9.75
N ALA A 17 -2.77 -5.67 -9.42
CA ALA A 17 -3.21 -5.56 -8.03
C ALA A 17 -3.40 -6.95 -7.39
N VAL A 18 -3.00 -7.11 -6.13
CA VAL A 18 -3.31 -8.31 -5.35
C VAL A 18 -4.81 -8.31 -5.04
N PRO A 19 -5.55 -9.40 -5.36
CA PRO A 19 -6.99 -9.46 -5.11
C PRO A 19 -7.35 -9.19 -3.66
N GLY A 20 -8.24 -8.21 -3.44
CA GLY A 20 -8.71 -7.83 -2.11
C GLY A 20 -7.83 -6.84 -1.35
N ALA A 21 -6.61 -6.53 -1.82
CA ALA A 21 -5.70 -5.60 -1.14
C ALA A 21 -6.28 -4.19 -1.01
N SER A 22 -6.80 -3.62 -2.11
CA SER A 22 -7.45 -2.31 -2.10
C SER A 22 -8.67 -2.28 -1.16
N GLY A 23 -9.45 -3.36 -1.13
CA GLY A 23 -10.58 -3.52 -0.21
C GLY A 23 -10.14 -3.57 1.25
N ALA A 24 -9.02 -4.21 1.57
CA ALA A 24 -8.47 -4.24 2.92
C ALA A 24 -7.99 -2.86 3.37
N VAL A 25 -7.25 -2.13 2.51
CA VAL A 25 -6.82 -0.74 2.74
C VAL A 25 -8.02 0.15 3.04
N ALA A 26 -9.07 0.08 2.21
CA ALA A 26 -10.27 0.88 2.40
C ALA A 26 -10.99 0.59 3.74
N ARG A 27 -10.99 -0.67 4.19
CA ARG A 27 -11.55 -1.03 5.50
C ARG A 27 -10.74 -0.45 6.66
N LEU A 28 -9.40 -0.50 6.58
CA LEU A 28 -8.52 0.09 7.59
C LEU A 28 -8.74 1.60 7.69
N GLN A 29 -8.73 2.29 6.54
CA GLN A 29 -8.99 3.73 6.49
C GLN A 29 -10.39 4.09 7.03
N LYS A 30 -11.42 3.34 6.64
CA LYS A 30 -12.80 3.55 7.15
C LYS A 30 -12.91 3.30 8.65
N ALA A 31 -12.09 2.42 9.21
CA ALA A 31 -12.01 2.18 10.65
C ALA A 31 -11.25 3.29 11.41
N GLY A 32 -10.72 4.31 10.72
CA GLY A 32 -9.93 5.38 11.33
C GLY A 32 -8.50 4.98 11.65
N GLU A 33 -8.01 3.86 11.09
CA GLU A 33 -6.63 3.43 11.24
C GLU A 33 -5.71 4.28 10.35
N GLN A 34 -4.51 4.59 10.85
CA GLN A 34 -3.50 5.26 10.04
C GLN A 34 -2.84 4.23 9.14
N VAL A 35 -2.88 4.43 7.82
CA VAL A 35 -2.26 3.55 6.83
C VAL A 35 -1.06 4.26 6.20
N LEU A 36 0.09 3.61 6.23
CA LEU A 36 1.30 4.02 5.53
C LEU A 36 1.71 2.94 4.54
N PHE A 37 2.13 3.35 3.36
CA PHE A 37 2.76 2.46 2.39
C PHE A 37 4.28 2.60 2.52
N VAL A 38 4.96 1.47 2.72
CA VAL A 38 6.41 1.43 2.93
C VAL A 38 6.99 0.41 1.99
N THR A 39 8.01 0.78 1.22
CA THR A 39 8.67 -0.11 0.27
C THR A 39 10.18 0.09 0.34
N ASN A 40 10.92 -0.97 0.01
CA ASN A 40 12.36 -0.89 -0.20
C ASN A 40 12.73 -0.35 -1.59
N ASN A 41 11.75 -0.01 -2.43
CA ASN A 41 12.00 0.57 -3.75
C ASN A 41 12.65 1.96 -3.60
N SER A 42 13.87 2.08 -4.12
CA SER A 42 14.68 3.30 -4.14
C SER A 42 14.88 3.86 -5.56
N GLY A 43 14.19 3.30 -6.56
CA GLY A 43 14.30 3.70 -7.96
C GLY A 43 13.38 4.87 -8.36
N ARG A 44 12.41 5.22 -7.51
CA ARG A 44 11.50 6.36 -7.70
C ARG A 44 11.25 7.07 -6.37
N THR A 45 11.15 8.38 -6.42
CA THR A 45 10.71 9.22 -5.29
C THR A 45 9.19 9.19 -5.18
N VAL A 46 8.64 9.46 -3.99
CA VAL A 46 7.19 9.54 -3.78
C VAL A 46 6.52 10.51 -4.75
N ALA A 47 7.13 11.68 -4.97
CA ALA A 47 6.62 12.72 -5.86
C ALA A 47 6.57 12.32 -7.35
N GLU A 48 7.27 11.25 -7.75
CA GLU A 48 7.20 10.72 -9.12
C GLU A 48 6.07 9.69 -9.31
N VAL A 49 5.43 9.25 -8.22
CA VAL A 49 4.41 8.18 -8.24
C VAL A 49 3.04 8.66 -7.72
N GLU A 50 2.98 9.75 -6.94
CA GLU A 50 1.75 10.48 -6.60
C GLU A 50 1.20 11.30 -7.77
#